data_AF-A0A4V1UFN9-F1
#
_entry.id   AF-A0A4V1UFN9-F1
#
_cell.length_a   1.000
_cell.length_b   1.000
_cell.length_c   1.000
_cell.angle_alpha   90.00
_cell.angle_beta   90.00
_cell.angle_gamma   90.00
#
_symmetry.space_group_name_H-M   'P 1'
#
loop_
_entity.id
_entity.type
_entity.pdbx_description
1 polymer ?
#
loop_
_entity_poly.entity_id
_entity_poly.type
_entity_poly.pdbx_seq_one_letter_code
_entity_poly.pdbx_strand_id
1 'polypeptide(L)'
;MNAEQIEAKLWDLIDGTLPADEVSFVENLVKTNQEWKEKHAELLQIHSMMHDSFELDEPSMSFTRNVMEEIGRLNVTPATRKYLDARIIRSIGGFFVLSIIALIIFAFTKATFSTTGQGTVLAEKLDSVNYNQFASSTYMNIFLMINTVLGLVLLDFYLGSKKKKLSDQQ
;
A
#
# COMPACT_ATOMS: atom_id res chain seq x y z
N MET A 1 -8.93 -41.45 -15.75
CA MET A 1 -9.28 -40.15 -16.35
C MET A 1 -9.68 -40.41 -17.78
N ASN A 2 -10.70 -39.73 -18.28
CA ASN A 2 -11.07 -39.88 -19.69
C ASN A 2 -9.99 -39.19 -20.54
N ALA A 3 -9.63 -39.77 -21.69
CA ALA A 3 -8.61 -39.21 -22.58
C ALA A 3 -8.92 -37.74 -22.96
N GLU A 4 -10.20 -37.41 -23.13
CA GLU A 4 -10.68 -36.04 -23.40
C GLU A 4 -10.34 -35.04 -22.27
N GLN A 5 -10.33 -35.49 -21.01
CA GLN A 5 -10.00 -34.63 -19.87
C GLN A 5 -8.49 -34.36 -19.78
N ILE A 6 -7.67 -35.32 -20.21
CA ILE A 6 -6.21 -35.16 -20.29
C ILE A 6 -5.88 -34.13 -21.38
N GLU A 7 -6.50 -34.28 -22.55
CA GLU A 7 -6.33 -33.36 -23.67
C GLU A 7 -6.77 -31.92 -23.33
N ALA A 8 -7.95 -31.74 -22.75
CA ALA A 8 -8.45 -30.42 -22.36
C ALA A 8 -7.47 -29.69 -21.41
N LYS A 9 -6.97 -30.38 -20.38
CA LYS A 9 -6.01 -29.81 -19.44
C LYS A 9 -4.65 -29.49 -20.08
N LEU A 10 -4.23 -30.27 -21.08
CA LEU A 10 -3.00 -30.02 -21.82
C LEU A 10 -3.15 -28.82 -22.76
N TRP A 11 -4.32 -28.62 -23.38
CA TRP A 11 -4.61 -27.42 -24.16
C TRP A 11 -4.61 -26.17 -23.30
N ASP A 12 -5.28 -26.19 -22.14
CA ASP A 12 -5.28 -25.06 -21.21
C ASP A 12 -3.86 -24.73 -20.69
N LEU A 13 -2.99 -25.74 -20.58
CA LEU A 13 -1.57 -25.55 -20.24
C LEU A 13 -0.81 -24.88 -21.41
N ILE A 14 -1.01 -25.33 -22.65
CA ILE A 14 -0.35 -24.78 -23.85
C ILE A 14 -0.78 -23.32 -24.08
N ASP A 15 -2.05 -23.00 -23.89
CA ASP A 15 -2.61 -21.65 -24.08
C ASP A 15 -2.36 -20.71 -22.89
N GLY A 16 -1.86 -21.24 -21.76
CA GLY A 16 -1.59 -20.45 -20.55
C GLY A 16 -2.86 -19.96 -19.84
N THR A 17 -4.00 -20.60 -20.06
CA THR A 17 -5.31 -20.30 -19.43
C THR A 17 -5.51 -21.06 -18.11
N LEU A 18 -4.63 -22.02 -17.81
CA LEU A 18 -4.68 -22.83 -16.59
C LEU A 18 -4.41 -21.96 -15.34
N PRO A 19 -5.18 -22.11 -14.25
CA PRO A 19 -4.92 -21.40 -13.01
C PRO A 19 -3.57 -21.83 -12.37
N ALA A 20 -2.89 -20.89 -11.73
CA ALA A 20 -1.48 -21.03 -11.32
C ALA A 20 -1.21 -22.16 -10.32
N ASP A 21 -2.22 -22.58 -9.57
CA ASP A 21 -2.20 -23.72 -8.66
C ASP A 21 -2.17 -25.07 -9.40
N GLU A 22 -2.86 -25.16 -10.54
CA GLU A 22 -2.93 -26.39 -11.34
C GLU A 22 -1.75 -26.57 -12.31
N VAL A 23 -1.05 -25.50 -12.69
CA VAL A 23 0.10 -25.54 -13.63
C VAL A 23 1.18 -26.50 -13.13
N SER A 24 1.61 -26.34 -11.88
CA SER A 24 2.66 -27.17 -11.29
C SER A 24 2.28 -28.65 -11.20
N PHE A 25 0.99 -28.95 -11.01
CA PHE A 25 0.47 -30.32 -10.94
C PHE A 25 0.48 -30.98 -12.31
N VAL A 26 -0.04 -30.29 -13.34
CA VAL A 26 -0.08 -30.81 -14.71
C VAL A 26 1.32 -30.96 -15.29
N GLU A 27 2.24 -30.02 -15.05
CA GLU A 27 3.64 -30.16 -15.47
C GLU A 27 4.32 -31.39 -14.85
N ASN A 28 4.02 -31.67 -13.58
CA ASN A 28 4.58 -32.84 -12.91
C ASN A 28 4.01 -34.14 -13.49
N LEU A 29 2.73 -34.13 -13.89
CA LEU A 29 2.10 -35.25 -14.60
C LEU A 29 2.71 -35.47 -15.98
N VAL A 30 3.00 -34.41 -16.75
CA VAL A 30 3.70 -34.51 -18.05
C VAL A 30 5.10 -35.10 -17.90
N LYS A 31 5.78 -34.85 -16.78
CA LYS A 31 7.12 -35.42 -16.50
C LYS A 31 7.08 -36.87 -16.01
N THR A 32 6.07 -37.22 -15.23
CA THR A 32 6.03 -38.51 -14.50
C THR A 32 5.22 -39.58 -15.23
N ASN A 33 4.21 -39.20 -16.03
CA ASN A 33 3.31 -40.11 -16.70
C ASN A 33 3.56 -40.12 -18.21
N GLN A 34 3.83 -41.31 -18.76
CA GLN A 34 4.11 -41.53 -20.18
C GLN A 34 2.92 -41.15 -21.08
N GLU A 35 1.69 -41.44 -20.66
CA GLU A 35 0.47 -41.12 -21.44
C GLU A 35 0.30 -39.61 -21.62
N TRP A 36 0.58 -38.84 -20.57
CA TRP A 36 0.52 -37.37 -20.59
C TRP A 36 1.62 -36.77 -21.46
N LYS A 37 2.82 -37.36 -21.41
CA LYS A 37 3.97 -36.91 -22.21
C LYS A 37 3.74 -37.11 -23.71
N GLU A 38 3.22 -38.27 -24.10
CA GLU A 38 2.92 -38.58 -25.51
C GLU A 38 1.83 -37.67 -26.06
N LYS A 39 0.73 -37.49 -25.31
CA LYS A 39 -0.35 -36.57 -25.69
C LYS A 39 0.10 -35.12 -25.76
N HIS A 40 0.91 -34.66 -24.80
CA HIS A 40 1.46 -33.31 -24.83
C HIS A 40 2.36 -33.08 -26.07
N ALA A 41 3.18 -34.07 -26.44
CA ALA A 41 4.03 -33.97 -27.64
C ALA A 41 3.21 -33.93 -28.94
N GLU A 42 2.13 -34.74 -29.03
CA GLU A 42 1.19 -34.73 -30.15
C GLU A 42 0.51 -33.35 -30.30
N LEU A 43 -0.02 -32.80 -29.21
CA LEU A 43 -0.67 -31.49 -29.21
C LEU A 43 0.30 -30.35 -29.55
N LEU A 44 1.54 -30.41 -29.06
CA LEU A 44 2.57 -29.42 -29.38
C LEU A 44 3.00 -29.48 -30.85
N GLN A 45 3.00 -30.67 -31.45
CA GLN A 45 3.21 -30.83 -32.89
C GLN A 45 2.07 -30.20 -33.70
N ILE A 46 0.81 -30.41 -33.29
CA ILE A 46 -0.34 -29.78 -33.95
C ILE A 46 -0.27 -28.25 -33.80
N HIS A 47 0.02 -27.75 -32.60
CA HIS A 47 0.14 -26.32 -32.32
C HIS A 47 1.24 -25.66 -33.16
N SER A 48 2.42 -26.29 -33.27
CA SER A 48 3.51 -25.79 -34.12
C SER A 48 3.16 -25.81 -35.62
N MET A 49 2.55 -26.89 -36.11
CA MET A 49 2.06 -26.95 -37.51
C MET A 49 1.02 -25.87 -37.80
N MET A 50 0.17 -25.54 -36.83
CA MET A 50 -0.79 -24.44 -36.95
C MET A 50 -0.05 -23.11 -36.99
N HIS A 51 0.88 -22.87 -36.07
CA HIS A 51 1.68 -21.64 -36.05
C HIS A 51 2.48 -21.41 -37.34
N ASP A 52 3.08 -22.47 -37.90
CA ASP A 52 3.87 -22.41 -39.13
C ASP A 52 3.01 -22.24 -40.40
N SER A 53 1.76 -22.69 -40.37
CA SER A 53 0.81 -22.54 -41.49
C SER A 53 0.00 -21.24 -41.44
N PHE A 54 -0.05 -20.59 -40.28
CA PHE A 54 -0.44 -19.19 -40.18
C PHE A 54 0.72 -18.33 -40.64
N GLU A 55 0.79 -18.05 -41.95
CA GLU A 55 1.48 -16.86 -42.41
C GLU A 55 0.86 -15.68 -41.64
N LEU A 56 1.64 -15.13 -40.70
CA LEU A 56 1.28 -13.93 -39.96
C LEU A 56 1.20 -12.78 -40.96
N ASP A 57 0.05 -12.62 -41.60
CA ASP A 57 -0.26 -11.44 -42.40
C ASP A 57 0.02 -10.22 -41.53
N GLU A 58 0.97 -9.40 -41.97
CA GLU A 58 1.39 -8.23 -41.22
C GLU A 58 0.14 -7.39 -40.93
N PRO A 59 -0.15 -7.09 -39.65
CA PRO A 59 -1.33 -6.33 -39.31
C PRO A 59 -1.29 -5.00 -40.07
N SER A 60 -2.43 -4.55 -40.55
CA SER A 60 -2.48 -3.28 -41.29
C SER A 60 -1.83 -2.15 -40.47
N MET A 61 -1.07 -1.28 -41.13
CA MET A 61 -0.40 -0.14 -40.49
C MET A 61 -1.36 0.74 -39.67
N SER A 62 -2.65 0.78 -40.04
CA SER A 62 -3.68 1.50 -39.29
C SER A 62 -4.12 0.77 -38.02
N PHE A 63 -4.09 -0.56 -37.95
CA PHE A 63 -4.45 -1.33 -36.77
C PHE A 63 -3.54 -1.02 -35.59
N THR A 64 -2.23 -1.13 -35.78
CA THR A 64 -1.24 -0.82 -34.72
C THR A 64 -1.38 0.62 -34.23
N ARG A 65 -1.61 1.56 -35.16
CA ARG A 65 -1.85 2.97 -34.82
C ARG A 65 -3.14 3.15 -34.00
N ASN A 66 -4.24 2.55 -34.44
CA ASN A 66 -5.53 2.67 -33.76
C ASN A 66 -5.49 2.03 -32.36
N VAL A 67 -4.81 0.89 -32.21
CA VAL A 67 -4.64 0.20 -30.92
C VAL A 67 -3.75 1.01 -29.97
N MET A 68 -2.61 1.52 -30.44
CA MET A 68 -1.73 2.36 -29.61
C MET A 68 -2.37 3.70 -29.24
N GLU A 69 -3.19 4.26 -30.14
CA GLU A 69 -3.97 5.47 -29.87
C GLU A 69 -5.03 5.20 -28.79
N GLU A 70 -5.74 4.08 -28.86
CA GLU A 70 -6.75 3.70 -27.86
C GLU A 70 -6.12 3.33 -26.50
N ILE A 71 -5.00 2.59 -26.49
CA ILE A 71 -4.22 2.28 -25.28
C ILE A 71 -3.66 3.57 -24.67
N GLY A 72 -3.12 4.47 -25.50
CA GLY A 72 -2.64 5.78 -25.07
C GLY A 72 -3.76 6.65 -24.48
N ARG A 73 -4.95 6.61 -25.09
CA ARG A 73 -6.15 7.32 -24.61
C ARG A 73 -6.63 6.79 -23.27
N LEU A 74 -6.53 5.50 -23.04
CA LEU A 74 -6.84 4.85 -21.77
C LEU A 74 -5.82 5.15 -20.66
N ASN A 75 -4.81 5.99 -20.93
CA ASN A 75 -3.86 6.51 -19.96
C ASN A 75 -3.17 5.39 -19.18
N VAL A 76 -2.01 4.98 -19.70
CA VAL A 76 -0.89 4.52 -18.86
C VAL A 76 -0.45 5.70 -17.99
N THR A 77 -1.29 6.12 -17.06
CA THR A 77 -0.84 6.96 -15.96
C THR A 77 0.16 6.06 -15.25
N PRO A 78 1.45 6.41 -15.14
CA PRO A 78 2.32 5.67 -14.24
C PRO A 78 1.61 5.63 -12.89
N ALA A 79 1.80 4.59 -12.07
CA ALA A 79 1.26 4.51 -10.73
C ALA A 79 1.81 5.68 -9.88
N THR A 80 1.30 6.89 -10.14
CA THR A 80 1.90 8.14 -9.72
C THR A 80 1.29 8.38 -8.37
N ARG A 81 1.92 7.79 -7.36
CA ARG A 81 2.14 8.34 -6.02
C ARG A 81 1.19 9.48 -5.61
N LYS A 82 -0.12 9.24 -5.63
CA LYS A 82 -1.14 10.20 -5.17
C LYS A 82 -1.92 9.65 -3.99
N TYR A 83 -1.26 8.87 -3.14
CA TYR A 83 -1.92 8.32 -1.97
C TYR A 83 -2.09 9.34 -0.84
N LEU A 84 -1.45 10.52 -0.94
CA LEU A 84 -1.40 11.51 0.13
C LEU A 84 -1.51 12.92 -0.44
N ASP A 85 -2.65 13.57 -0.20
CA ASP A 85 -2.85 14.98 -0.56
C ASP A 85 -2.06 15.87 0.42
N ALA A 86 -1.22 16.75 -0.10
CA ALA A 86 -0.44 17.71 0.68
C ALA A 86 -1.33 18.62 1.56
N ARG A 87 -2.60 18.80 1.21
CA ARG A 87 -3.59 19.51 2.03
C ARG A 87 -3.87 18.81 3.36
N ILE A 88 -3.88 17.48 3.39
CA ILE A 88 -4.09 16.68 4.61
C ILE A 88 -2.89 16.82 5.55
N ILE A 89 -1.67 16.80 5.01
CA ILE A 89 -0.45 17.03 5.80
C ILE A 89 -0.43 18.46 6.37
N ARG A 90 -0.86 19.44 5.59
CA ARG A 90 -0.91 20.83 6.06
C ARG A 90 -1.98 21.05 7.13
N SER A 91 -3.14 20.39 7.03
CA SER A 91 -4.19 20.48 8.06
C SER A 91 -3.79 19.78 9.35
N ILE A 92 -3.16 18.60 9.28
CA ILE A 92 -2.64 17.91 10.47
C ILE A 92 -1.58 18.75 11.17
N GLY A 93 -0.64 19.33 10.41
CA GLY A 93 0.40 20.21 10.97
C GLY A 93 -0.18 21.47 11.61
N GLY A 94 -1.17 22.09 10.96
CA GLY A 94 -1.89 23.24 11.50
C GLY A 94 -2.61 22.93 12.83
N PHE A 95 -3.23 21.75 12.95
CA PHE A 95 -3.87 21.31 14.19
C PHE A 95 -2.87 21.21 15.35
N PHE A 96 -1.68 20.65 15.14
CA PHE A 96 -0.65 20.56 16.19
C PHE A 96 -0.16 21.92 16.65
N VAL A 97 0.08 22.86 15.73
CA VAL A 97 0.49 24.23 16.10
C VAL A 97 -0.60 24.91 16.93
N LEU A 98 -1.86 24.78 16.53
CA LEU A 98 -2.99 25.34 17.25
C LEU A 98 -3.17 24.69 18.64
N SER A 99 -3.00 23.37 18.72
CA SER A 99 -3.02 22.57 19.95
C SER A 99 -1.95 23.03 20.96
N ILE A 100 -0.71 23.26 20.49
CA ILE A 100 0.38 23.79 21.32
C ILE A 100 0.06 25.21 21.80
N ILE A 101 -0.45 26.08 20.93
CA ILE A 101 -0.86 27.44 21.31
C ILE A 101 -1.95 27.41 22.38
N ALA A 102 -2.95 26.54 22.23
CA ALA A 102 -4.02 26.40 23.20
C ALA A 102 -3.51 25.93 24.57
N LEU A 103 -2.55 24.99 24.61
CA LEU A 103 -1.90 24.56 25.85
C LEU A 103 -1.12 25.68 26.52
N ILE A 104 -0.39 26.48 25.73
CA ILE A 104 0.36 27.63 26.25
C ILE A 104 -0.59 28.64 26.88
N ILE A 105 -1.66 29.02 26.18
CA ILE A 105 -2.68 29.95 26.71
C ILE A 105 -3.31 29.37 27.98
N PHE A 106 -3.69 28.10 27.97
CA PHE A 106 -4.27 27.44 29.13
C PHE A 106 -3.31 27.43 30.33
N ALA A 107 -2.04 27.10 30.12
CA ALA A 107 -1.01 27.14 31.14
C ALA A 107 -0.85 28.56 31.72
N PHE A 108 -0.83 29.59 30.88
CA PHE A 108 -0.77 30.98 31.35
C PHE A 108 -2.04 31.41 32.13
N THR A 109 -3.23 30.96 31.73
CA THR A 109 -4.46 31.28 32.50
C THR A 109 -4.55 30.57 33.85
N LYS A 110 -3.85 29.44 34.02
CA LYS A 110 -3.75 28.70 35.28
C LYS A 110 -2.50 29.05 36.09
N ALA A 111 -1.54 29.77 35.50
CA ALA A 111 -0.37 30.28 36.19
C ALA A 111 -0.78 31.43 37.12
N THR A 112 -1.05 31.11 38.38
CA THR A 112 -1.27 32.10 39.43
C THR A 112 0.06 32.80 39.71
N PHE A 113 0.33 33.92 39.04
CA PHE A 113 1.42 34.83 39.41
C PHE A 113 1.07 35.48 40.76
N SER A 114 1.34 34.77 41.86
CA SER A 114 1.23 35.34 43.20
C SER A 114 2.40 36.29 43.44
N THR A 115 2.21 37.57 43.18
CA THR A 115 3.13 38.64 43.62
C THR A 115 2.94 38.87 45.12
N THR A 116 3.48 37.97 45.93
CA THR A 116 3.74 38.26 47.35
C THR A 116 5.25 38.32 47.51
N GLY A 117 5.72 39.48 47.98
CA GLY A 117 7.13 39.84 47.94
C GLY A 117 8.05 38.92 48.74
N GLN A 118 9.33 39.05 48.37
CA GLN A 118 10.53 38.65 49.10
C GLN A 118 10.86 37.15 49.17
N GLY A 119 11.99 36.80 48.52
CA GLY A 119 12.75 35.58 48.78
C GLY A 119 12.46 34.44 47.81
N THR A 120 13.35 34.25 46.84
CA THR A 120 13.72 32.99 46.14
C THR A 120 12.77 31.77 46.29
N VAL A 121 11.53 31.86 45.78
CA VAL A 121 10.55 30.73 45.73
C VAL A 121 10.29 30.22 44.31
N LEU A 122 11.28 30.36 43.41
CA LEU A 122 11.15 29.84 42.04
C LEU A 122 11.47 28.34 41.94
N ALA A 123 12.18 27.75 42.91
CA ALA A 123 12.55 26.33 42.88
C ALA A 123 11.50 25.40 43.52
N GLU A 124 10.73 25.88 44.51
CA GLU A 124 9.84 25.03 45.31
C GLU A 124 8.42 24.90 44.73
N LYS A 125 8.00 25.81 43.84
CA LYS A 125 6.68 25.76 43.19
C LYS A 125 6.61 24.89 41.93
N LEU A 126 7.74 24.39 41.42
CA LEU A 126 7.74 23.42 40.31
C LEU A 126 7.25 22.04 40.77
N ASP A 127 7.40 21.71 42.06
CA ASP A 127 6.89 20.46 42.65
C ASP A 127 5.40 20.53 43.00
N SER A 128 4.81 21.74 42.95
CA SER A 128 3.38 21.97 43.22
C SER A 128 2.50 21.95 41.97
N VAL A 129 3.07 21.61 40.81
CA VAL A 129 2.28 21.39 39.59
C VAL A 129 1.47 20.10 39.83
N ASN A 130 0.24 20.27 40.29
CA ASN A 130 -0.71 19.18 40.52
C ASN A 130 -1.07 18.53 39.18
N TYR A 131 -0.22 17.64 38.68
CA TYR A 131 -0.46 16.83 37.48
C TYR A 131 -1.79 16.08 37.57
N ASN A 132 -2.22 15.73 38.78
CA ASN A 132 -3.50 15.10 39.04
C ASN A 132 -4.69 16.01 38.69
N GLN A 133 -4.58 17.33 38.85
CA GLN A 133 -5.62 18.28 38.46
C GLN A 133 -5.65 18.50 36.94
N PHE A 134 -4.48 18.46 36.29
CA PHE A 134 -4.39 18.50 34.83
C PHE A 134 -4.93 17.20 34.20
N ALA A 135 -4.60 16.02 34.75
CA ALA A 135 -5.02 14.72 34.24
C ALA A 135 -6.46 14.31 34.63
N SER A 136 -7.06 14.92 35.67
CA SER A 136 -8.47 14.62 36.04
C SER A 136 -9.49 15.43 35.24
N SER A 137 -9.06 16.47 34.51
CA SER A 137 -9.99 17.24 33.68
C SER A 137 -10.41 16.43 32.46
N THR A 138 -11.71 16.17 32.33
CA THR A 138 -12.30 15.46 31.19
C THR A 138 -11.85 16.04 29.84
N TYR A 139 -11.72 17.37 29.75
CA TYR A 139 -11.26 18.05 28.53
C TYR A 139 -9.78 17.79 28.23
N MET A 140 -8.92 17.75 29.25
CA MET A 140 -7.50 17.44 29.07
C MET A 140 -7.30 15.98 28.68
N ASN A 141 -8.08 15.05 29.27
CA ASN A 141 -8.04 13.64 28.89
C ASN A 141 -8.47 13.41 27.44
N ILE A 142 -9.57 14.03 26.99
CA ILE A 142 -10.00 13.95 25.58
C ILE A 142 -8.93 14.52 24.66
N PHE A 143 -8.35 15.67 25.03
CA PHE A 143 -7.30 16.31 24.24
C PHE A 143 -6.02 15.46 24.15
N LEU A 144 -5.56 14.87 25.27
CA LEU A 144 -4.42 13.96 25.29
C LEU A 144 -4.72 12.69 24.48
N MET A 145 -5.94 12.16 24.56
CA MET A 145 -6.34 10.97 23.79
C MET A 145 -6.26 11.23 22.28
N ILE A 146 -6.78 12.37 21.80
CA ILE A 146 -6.71 12.77 20.40
C ILE A 146 -5.26 12.96 19.95
N ASN A 147 -4.44 13.69 20.72
CA ASN A 147 -3.03 13.91 20.38
C ASN A 147 -2.22 12.61 20.40
N THR A 148 -2.51 11.67 21.30
CA THR A 148 -1.84 10.36 21.38
C THR A 148 -2.17 9.48 20.17
N VAL A 149 -3.45 9.40 19.80
CA VAL A 149 -3.89 8.65 18.61
C VAL A 149 -3.28 9.24 17.34
N LEU A 150 -3.30 10.58 17.19
CA LEU A 150 -2.68 11.26 16.05
C LEU A 150 -1.16 11.05 16.03
N GLY A 151 -0.50 11.10 17.19
CA GLY A 151 0.93 10.82 17.31
C GLY A 151 1.28 9.41 16.86
N LEU A 152 0.49 8.40 17.25
CA LEU A 152 0.66 7.01 16.82
C LEU A 152 0.41 6.83 15.32
N VAL A 153 -0.63 7.45 14.76
CA VAL A 153 -0.90 7.41 13.32
C VAL A 153 0.23 8.06 12.52
N LEU A 154 0.78 9.18 12.99
CA LEU A 154 1.94 9.82 12.38
C LEU A 154 3.21 8.97 12.49
N LEU A 155 3.42 8.32 13.63
CA LEU A 155 4.52 7.39 13.83
C LEU A 155 4.43 6.22 12.85
N ASP A 156 3.26 5.59 12.74
CA ASP A 156 3.00 4.51 11.81
C ASP A 156 3.23 4.95 10.35
N PHE A 157 2.73 6.13 10.00
CA PHE A 157 2.96 6.74 8.70
C PHE A 157 4.45 7.05 8.42
N TYR A 158 5.19 7.52 9.41
CA TYR A 158 6.63 7.80 9.33
C TYR A 158 7.45 6.52 9.14
N LEU A 159 7.14 5.45 9.88
CA LEU A 159 7.80 4.16 9.72
C LEU A 159 7.45 3.50 8.37
N GLY A 160 6.18 3.55 7.96
CA GLY A 160 5.74 3.04 6.65
C GLY A 160 6.42 3.73 5.47
N SER A 161 6.67 5.04 5.60
CA SER A 161 7.40 5.82 4.61
C SER A 161 8.90 5.49 4.53
N LYS A 162 9.51 5.05 5.64
CA LYS A 162 10.92 4.60 5.65
C LYS A 162 11.09 3.21 5.06
N LYS A 163 10.17 2.28 5.33
CA LYS A 163 10.24 0.90 4.78
C LYS A 163 10.24 0.88 3.25
N LYS A 164 9.45 1.77 2.61
CA LYS A 164 9.40 1.88 1.14
C LYS A 164 10.70 2.41 0.51
N LYS A 165 11.48 3.22 1.21
CA LYS A 165 12.77 3.74 0.69
C LYS A 165 13.88 2.70 0.74
N LEU A 166 13.77 1.71 1.63
CA LEU A 166 14.75 0.62 1.75
C LEU A 166 14.50 -0.49 0.71
N SER A 167 13.24 -0.73 0.33
CA SER A 167 12.90 -1.69 -0.73
C SER A 167 13.16 -1.17 -2.15
N ASP A 168 13.10 0.15 -2.37
CA ASP A 168 13.39 0.78 -3.68
C ASP A 168 14.92 0.91 -3.94
N GLN A 169 15.79 0.55 -2.98
CA GLN A 169 17.25 0.66 -3.06
C GLN A 169 17.99 -0.69 -3.17
N GLN A 170 17.26 -1.81 -3.28
CA GLN A 170 17.80 -3.14 -3.59
C GLN A 170 17.40 -3.54 -5.01
#